data_AF-A0A955DRB7-F1
#
_entry.id   AF-A0A955DRB7-F1
#
_cell.length_a   1.000
_cell.length_b   1.000
_cell.length_c   1.000
_cell.angle_alpha   90.00
_cell.angle_beta   90.00
_cell.angle_gamma   90.00
#
_symmetry.space_group_name_H-M   'P 1'
#
loop_
_entity.id
_entity.type
_entity.pdbx_description
1 polymer ?
#
loop_
_entity_poly.entity_id
_entity_poly.type
_entity_poly.pdbx_seq_one_letter_code
_entity_poly.pdbx_strand_id
1 'polypeptide(L)'
;ERWIISAVAFTLAIASRQYMIAFPASLALFGVFTVRRPHVMWIAPACATLTIIGWILLFGGLAPANEVARQHLVTTDLFRIVPHNSLYFLTAIGAWYVVPELLLGVARLEQFRVSRIRLIAVVVGVMTACIVAPPIRNLPPYSVANMGMFDRGLRSLTLDTDWLRVAIIGALALLPILRFHRWSVALVLVAVNAMLMMKAHFMWDKYAMPLIIVLWFLAADTDEHAATDAARPPDGRAGQV
;
A
#
# COMPACT_ATOMS: atom_id res chain seq x y z
N GLU A 1 -15.13 23.43 3.03
CA GLU A 1 -15.33 22.81 4.37
C GLU A 1 -14.87 21.35 4.44
N ARG A 2 -15.43 20.42 3.63
CA ARG A 2 -15.06 18.99 3.66
C ARG A 2 -13.54 18.73 3.56
N TRP A 3 -12.85 19.43 2.66
CA TRP A 3 -11.39 19.31 2.48
C TRP A 3 -10.56 19.69 3.73
N ILE A 4 -11.03 20.67 4.51
CA ILE A 4 -10.36 21.11 5.74
C ILE A 4 -10.50 20.03 6.80
N ILE A 5 -11.71 19.47 6.96
CA ILE A 5 -11.96 18.37 7.90
C ILE A 5 -11.09 17.16 7.54
N SER A 6 -11.00 16.79 6.26
CA SER A 6 -10.12 15.71 5.81
C SER A 6 -8.65 16.00 6.10
N ALA A 7 -8.18 17.23 5.87
CA ALA A 7 -6.79 17.63 6.17
C ALA A 7 -6.48 17.56 7.67
N VAL A 8 -7.39 18.04 8.51
CA VAL A 8 -7.27 17.95 9.98
C VAL A 8 -7.27 16.48 10.42
N ALA A 9 -8.19 15.66 9.91
CA ALA A 9 -8.24 14.24 10.22
C ALA A 9 -6.94 13.51 9.82
N PHE A 10 -6.39 13.79 8.63
CA PHE A 10 -5.09 13.23 8.22
C PHE A 10 -3.95 13.72 9.11
N THR A 11 -3.94 14.99 9.49
CA THR A 11 -2.94 15.54 10.41
C THR A 11 -2.98 14.82 11.76
N LEU A 12 -4.17 14.65 12.35
CA LEU A 12 -4.36 13.92 13.59
C LEU A 12 -3.99 12.44 13.47
N ALA A 13 -4.29 11.82 12.33
CA ALA A 13 -3.90 10.43 12.04
C ALA A 13 -2.38 10.27 11.98
N ILE A 14 -1.67 11.20 11.31
CA ILE A 14 -0.19 11.21 11.25
C ILE A 14 0.40 11.42 12.64
N ALA A 15 -0.14 12.38 13.40
CA ALA A 15 0.29 12.64 14.78
C ALA A 15 0.07 11.44 15.71
N SER A 16 -0.95 10.63 15.45
CA SER A 16 -1.19 9.39 16.19
C SER A 16 -0.29 8.24 15.73
N ARG A 17 -0.06 8.12 14.42
CA ARG A 17 0.70 7.05 13.78
C ARG A 17 1.36 7.55 12.50
N GLN A 18 2.68 7.73 12.53
CA GLN A 18 3.48 8.26 11.42
C GLN A 18 3.24 7.60 10.04
N TYR A 19 3.00 6.28 10.00
CA TYR A 19 2.80 5.57 8.73
C TYR A 19 1.46 5.93 8.03
N MET A 20 0.54 6.61 8.72
CA MET A 20 -0.67 7.17 8.11
C MET A 20 -0.38 8.26 7.08
N ILE A 21 0.85 8.79 7.03
CA ILE A 21 1.29 9.74 6.01
C ILE A 21 1.11 9.20 4.58
N ALA A 22 1.10 7.87 4.42
CA ALA A 22 0.91 7.21 3.15
C ALA A 22 -0.34 7.70 2.41
N PHE A 23 -1.46 7.86 3.12
CA PHE A 23 -2.74 8.23 2.52
C PHE A 23 -2.74 9.63 1.90
N PRO A 24 -2.46 10.71 2.65
CA PRO A 24 -2.40 12.05 2.07
C PRO A 24 -1.26 12.19 1.05
N ALA A 25 -0.11 11.51 1.25
CA ALA A 25 0.98 11.53 0.28
C ALA A 25 0.57 10.92 -1.08
N SER A 26 -0.14 9.78 -1.06
CA SER A 26 -0.65 9.16 -2.29
C SER A 26 -1.68 10.01 -3.00
N LEU A 27 -2.59 10.67 -2.27
CA LEU A 27 -3.55 11.59 -2.87
C LEU A 27 -2.87 12.79 -3.52
N ALA A 28 -1.86 13.36 -2.84
CA ALA A 28 -1.06 14.46 -3.40
C ALA A 28 -0.33 14.03 -4.69
N LEU A 29 0.36 12.90 -4.66
CA LEU A 29 1.08 12.35 -5.83
C LEU A 29 0.13 12.08 -6.98
N PHE A 30 -1.00 11.41 -6.73
CA PHE A 30 -1.99 11.15 -7.76
C PHE A 30 -2.50 12.45 -8.40
N GLY A 31 -2.85 13.45 -7.58
CA GLY A 31 -3.31 14.76 -8.04
C GLY A 31 -2.30 15.47 -8.94
N VAL A 32 -1.02 15.44 -8.58
CA VAL A 32 0.08 16.04 -9.36
C VAL A 32 0.22 15.39 -10.74
N PHE A 33 0.09 14.07 -10.85
CA PHE A 33 0.36 13.35 -12.10
C PHE A 33 -0.85 13.18 -13.02
N THR A 34 -2.08 13.32 -12.52
CA THR A 34 -3.29 13.01 -13.30
C THR A 34 -4.20 14.20 -13.54
N VAL A 35 -4.31 15.15 -12.60
CA VAL A 35 -5.27 16.24 -12.70
C VAL A 35 -4.61 17.43 -13.42
N ARG A 36 -4.95 17.61 -14.70
CA ARG A 36 -4.46 18.71 -15.55
C ARG A 36 -4.92 20.12 -15.12
N ARG A 37 -5.77 20.25 -14.08
CA ARG A 37 -6.26 21.55 -13.59
C ARG A 37 -5.77 21.87 -12.17
N PRO A 38 -5.26 23.08 -11.93
CA PRO A 38 -4.73 23.47 -10.63
C PRO A 38 -5.86 24.01 -9.75
N HIS A 39 -6.51 23.16 -8.98
CA HIS A 39 -7.34 23.64 -7.86
C HIS A 39 -7.12 22.73 -6.68
N VAL A 40 -6.39 23.24 -5.66
CA VAL A 40 -6.38 22.99 -4.20
C VAL A 40 -6.45 21.54 -3.65
N MET A 41 -6.97 20.58 -4.39
CA MET A 41 -7.19 19.19 -4.01
C MET A 41 -5.92 18.44 -3.64
N TRP A 42 -4.77 18.77 -4.23
CA TRP A 42 -3.49 18.19 -3.81
C TRP A 42 -2.82 18.99 -2.68
N ILE A 43 -3.18 20.28 -2.52
CA ILE A 43 -2.57 21.17 -1.52
C ILE A 43 -2.94 20.70 -0.12
N ALA A 44 -4.21 20.42 0.15
CA ALA A 44 -4.63 19.97 1.48
C ALA A 44 -3.96 18.63 1.92
N PRO A 45 -3.92 17.58 1.09
CA PRO A 45 -3.13 16.38 1.38
C PRO A 45 -1.62 16.65 1.47
N ALA A 46 -1.05 17.53 0.65
CA ALA A 46 0.36 17.91 0.76
C ALA A 46 0.66 18.61 2.10
N CYS A 47 -0.17 19.57 2.52
CA CYS A 47 -0.07 20.23 3.82
C CYS A 47 -0.18 19.23 4.97
N ALA A 48 -1.14 18.29 4.91
CA ALA A 48 -1.25 17.24 5.92
C ALA A 48 0.01 16.36 5.95
N THR A 49 0.55 15.99 4.79
CA THR A 49 1.81 15.23 4.68
C THR A 49 2.98 15.97 5.33
N LEU A 50 3.08 17.29 5.12
CA LEU A 50 4.14 18.13 5.69
C LEU A 50 4.10 18.22 7.22
N THR A 51 3.02 17.81 7.89
CA THR A 51 2.95 17.77 9.36
C THR A 51 3.96 16.78 9.98
N ILE A 52 4.46 15.82 9.19
CA ILE A 52 5.57 14.97 9.61
C ILE A 52 6.85 15.77 9.92
N ILE A 53 7.02 16.96 9.33
CA ILE A 53 8.14 17.85 9.65
C ILE A 53 8.02 18.30 11.11
N GLY A 54 6.82 18.66 11.56
CA GLY A 54 6.58 19.01 12.96
C GLY A 54 6.93 17.88 13.92
N TRP A 55 6.61 16.63 13.55
CA TRP A 55 7.02 15.43 14.29
C TRP A 55 8.55 15.30 14.36
N ILE A 56 9.22 15.41 13.23
CA ILE A 56 10.69 15.31 13.14
C ILE A 56 11.36 16.40 14.00
N LEU A 57 10.86 17.63 13.94
CA LEU A 57 11.38 18.75 14.73
C LEU A 57 11.14 18.54 16.22
N LEU A 58 9.98 18.01 16.62
CA LEU A 58 9.63 17.78 18.03
C LEU A 58 10.46 16.67 18.67
N PHE A 59 10.70 15.56 17.95
CA PHE A 59 11.39 14.39 18.48
C PHE A 59 12.86 14.28 18.10
N GLY A 60 13.36 15.21 17.28
CA GLY A 60 14.73 15.18 16.74
C GLY A 60 14.98 14.01 15.77
N GLY A 61 13.93 13.45 15.16
CA GLY A 61 14.03 12.28 14.29
C GLY A 61 12.68 11.66 13.94
N LEU A 62 12.68 10.53 13.22
CA LEU A 62 11.46 9.79 12.86
C LEU A 62 10.80 9.09 14.05
N ALA A 63 11.50 8.93 15.17
CA ALA A 63 10.96 8.35 16.38
C ALA A 63 11.59 9.01 17.63
N PRO A 64 10.89 9.03 18.77
CA PRO A 64 11.42 9.53 20.03
C PRO A 64 12.70 8.79 20.44
N ALA A 65 13.77 9.52 20.75
CA ALA A 65 15.09 8.94 21.01
C ALA A 65 15.11 7.91 22.16
N ASN A 66 14.28 8.11 23.18
CA ASN A 66 14.11 7.18 24.30
C ASN A 66 13.54 5.83 23.85
N GLU A 67 12.55 5.82 22.97
CA GLU A 67 11.96 4.59 22.43
C GLU A 67 12.91 3.92 21.42
N VAL A 68 13.64 4.70 20.62
CA VAL A 68 14.71 4.18 19.74
C VAL A 68 15.77 3.44 20.56
N ALA A 69 16.25 4.05 21.64
CA ALA A 69 17.25 3.45 22.54
C ALA A 69 16.71 2.19 23.22
N ARG A 70 15.48 2.24 23.74
CA ARG A 70 14.82 1.12 24.44
C ARG A 70 14.58 -0.09 23.54
N GLN A 71 14.19 0.14 22.30
CA GLN A 71 13.84 -0.92 21.36
C GLN A 71 15.02 -1.32 20.46
N HIS A 72 16.22 -0.77 20.70
CA HIS A 72 17.42 -0.96 19.89
C HIS A 72 17.14 -0.76 18.39
N LEU A 73 16.36 0.27 18.06
CA LEU A 73 15.93 0.54 16.70
C LEU A 73 17.09 1.14 15.91
N VAL A 74 17.64 0.39 14.96
CA VAL A 74 18.73 0.84 14.07
C VAL A 74 18.17 1.67 12.91
N THR A 75 17.16 2.49 13.15
CA THR A 75 16.31 3.10 12.11
C THR A 75 16.36 4.62 12.10
N THR A 76 17.32 5.16 12.82
CA THR A 76 17.80 6.53 12.69
C THR A 76 18.55 6.78 11.38
N ASP A 77 19.01 5.72 10.69
CA ASP A 77 19.65 5.86 9.38
C ASP A 77 18.62 6.16 8.28
N LEU A 78 18.68 7.38 7.76
CA LEU A 78 17.82 7.88 6.70
C LEU A 78 17.91 7.06 5.41
N PHE A 79 19.06 6.45 5.11
CA PHE A 79 19.29 5.70 3.88
C PHE A 79 19.00 4.21 4.02
N ARG A 80 18.83 3.70 5.25
CA ARG A 80 18.48 2.30 5.48
C ARG A 80 17.17 1.96 4.80
N ILE A 81 17.20 0.95 3.94
CA ILE A 81 16.03 0.39 3.26
C ILE A 81 15.98 -1.11 3.50
N VAL A 82 14.77 -1.61 3.69
CA VAL A 82 14.49 -2.99 4.07
C VAL A 82 13.51 -3.59 3.05
N PRO A 83 13.99 -3.99 1.84
CA PRO A 83 13.11 -4.33 0.72
C PRO A 83 12.16 -5.49 1.00
N HIS A 84 12.58 -6.44 1.83
CA HIS A 84 11.75 -7.59 2.19
C HIS A 84 10.47 -7.21 2.95
N ASN A 85 10.46 -6.08 3.68
CA ASN A 85 9.24 -5.58 4.33
C ASN A 85 8.21 -5.13 3.29
N SER A 86 8.66 -4.50 2.20
CA SER A 86 7.78 -4.12 1.09
C SER A 86 7.24 -5.36 0.35
N LEU A 87 8.08 -6.38 0.14
CA LEU A 87 7.62 -7.62 -0.49
C LEU A 87 6.54 -8.30 0.36
N TYR A 88 6.78 -8.43 1.67
CA TYR A 88 5.80 -8.99 2.58
C TYR A 88 4.53 -8.11 2.70
N PHE A 89 4.66 -6.78 2.61
CA PHE A 89 3.51 -5.89 2.53
C PHE A 89 2.65 -6.17 1.30
N LEU A 90 3.27 -6.33 0.12
CA LEU A 90 2.53 -6.73 -1.09
C LEU A 90 1.88 -8.10 -0.91
N THR A 91 2.55 -9.06 -0.27
CA THR A 91 1.94 -10.34 0.09
C THR A 91 0.72 -10.18 0.99
N ALA A 92 0.76 -9.29 1.99
CA ALA A 92 -0.39 -8.99 2.83
C ALA A 92 -1.55 -8.39 2.01
N ILE A 93 -1.27 -7.46 1.07
CA ILE A 93 -2.31 -6.95 0.15
C ILE A 93 -2.85 -8.07 -0.76
N GLY A 94 -1.97 -8.93 -1.28
CA GLY A 94 -2.38 -10.09 -2.08
C GLY A 94 -3.30 -11.03 -1.31
N ALA A 95 -2.90 -11.43 -0.09
CA ALA A 95 -3.62 -12.38 0.74
C ALA A 95 -4.93 -11.82 1.31
N TRP A 96 -4.94 -10.57 1.77
CA TRP A 96 -6.06 -10.00 2.52
C TRP A 96 -6.98 -9.09 1.70
N TYR A 97 -6.58 -8.68 0.50
CA TYR A 97 -7.42 -7.89 -0.41
C TYR A 97 -7.66 -8.62 -1.73
N VAL A 98 -6.60 -8.91 -2.50
CA VAL A 98 -6.76 -9.41 -3.87
C VAL A 98 -7.36 -10.81 -3.92
N VAL A 99 -6.92 -11.72 -3.04
CA VAL A 99 -7.50 -13.07 -2.95
C VAL A 99 -8.98 -13.03 -2.57
N PRO A 100 -9.40 -12.33 -1.49
CA PRO A 100 -10.83 -12.15 -1.19
C PRO A 100 -11.62 -11.54 -2.34
N GLU A 101 -11.08 -10.51 -3.01
CA GLU A 101 -11.71 -9.86 -4.15
C GLU A 101 -11.97 -10.85 -5.32
N LEU A 102 -11.01 -11.75 -5.59
CA LEU A 102 -11.14 -12.83 -6.57
C LEU A 102 -12.15 -13.90 -6.13
N LEU A 103 -12.10 -14.33 -4.87
CA LEU A 103 -12.99 -15.36 -4.33
C LEU A 103 -14.45 -14.91 -4.28
N LEU A 104 -14.69 -13.62 -3.99
CA LEU A 104 -16.02 -13.03 -3.98
C LEU A 104 -16.53 -12.68 -5.39
N GLY A 105 -15.72 -12.84 -6.44
CA GLY A 105 -16.09 -12.50 -7.81
C GLY A 105 -16.26 -10.99 -8.06
N VAL A 106 -15.79 -10.14 -7.15
CA VAL A 106 -15.83 -8.67 -7.29
C VAL A 106 -14.75 -8.21 -8.28
N ALA A 107 -13.62 -8.92 -8.29
CA ALA A 107 -12.53 -8.64 -9.22
C ALA A 107 -12.92 -8.96 -10.67
N ARG A 108 -12.75 -7.98 -11.57
CA ARG A 108 -12.92 -8.21 -13.01
C ARG A 108 -11.62 -8.79 -13.56
N LEU A 109 -11.67 -9.98 -14.19
CA LEU A 109 -10.49 -10.65 -14.76
C LEU A 109 -9.71 -9.76 -15.75
N GLU A 110 -10.38 -8.81 -16.40
CA GLU A 110 -9.74 -7.81 -17.27
C GLU A 110 -8.72 -6.92 -16.56
N GLN A 111 -8.86 -6.72 -15.25
CA GLN A 111 -7.91 -5.97 -14.42
C GLN A 111 -6.57 -6.71 -14.28
N PHE A 112 -6.53 -8.02 -14.54
CA PHE A 112 -5.32 -8.84 -14.53
C PHE A 112 -4.73 -9.07 -15.93
N ARG A 113 -5.41 -8.61 -16.98
CA ARG A 113 -4.92 -8.79 -18.37
C ARG A 113 -3.73 -7.88 -18.62
N VAL A 114 -2.55 -8.46 -18.56
CA VAL A 114 -1.27 -7.86 -18.94
C VAL A 114 -0.68 -8.56 -20.16
N SER A 115 0.19 -7.89 -20.91
CA SER A 115 0.90 -8.54 -22.01
C SER A 115 1.85 -9.63 -21.48
N ARG A 116 2.06 -10.69 -22.25
CA ARG A 116 2.92 -11.82 -21.85
C ARG A 116 4.33 -11.37 -21.44
N ILE A 117 4.92 -10.44 -22.18
CA ILE A 117 6.26 -9.91 -21.89
C ILE A 117 6.26 -9.17 -20.54
N ARG A 118 5.25 -8.34 -20.26
CA ARG A 118 5.15 -7.65 -18.97
C ARG A 118 4.92 -8.63 -17.82
N LEU A 119 4.08 -9.65 -18.02
CA LEU A 119 3.86 -10.70 -17.04
C LEU A 119 5.17 -11.41 -16.68
N ILE A 120 5.92 -11.87 -17.68
CA ILE A 120 7.22 -12.52 -17.48
C ILE A 120 8.17 -11.58 -16.74
N ALA A 121 8.27 -10.31 -17.18
CA ALA A 121 9.13 -9.32 -16.53
C ALA A 121 8.77 -9.10 -15.05
N VAL A 122 7.48 -8.99 -14.74
CA VAL A 122 6.98 -8.82 -13.36
C VAL A 122 7.25 -10.07 -12.52
N VAL A 123 6.97 -11.26 -13.04
CA VAL A 123 7.25 -12.54 -12.36
C VAL A 123 8.73 -12.67 -12.07
N VAL A 124 9.59 -12.50 -13.08
CA VAL A 124 11.05 -12.57 -12.90
C VAL A 124 11.51 -11.52 -11.89
N GLY A 125 11.05 -10.27 -12.03
CA GLY A 125 11.43 -9.18 -11.12
C GLY A 125 11.07 -9.45 -9.66
N VAL A 126 9.86 -9.93 -9.37
CA VAL A 126 9.43 -10.25 -8.00
C VAL A 126 10.17 -11.46 -7.45
N MET A 127 10.37 -12.50 -8.26
CA MET A 127 11.10 -13.69 -7.81
C MET A 127 12.57 -13.36 -7.54
N THR A 128 13.23 -12.58 -8.39
CA THR A 128 14.58 -12.06 -8.13
C THR A 128 14.60 -11.23 -6.85
N ALA A 129 13.63 -10.33 -6.64
CA ALA A 129 13.55 -9.55 -5.41
C ALA A 129 13.38 -10.43 -4.16
N CYS A 130 12.57 -11.49 -4.24
CA CYS A 130 12.38 -12.46 -3.17
C CYS A 130 13.63 -13.32 -2.90
N ILE A 131 14.48 -13.56 -3.90
CA ILE A 131 15.77 -14.26 -3.72
C ILE A 131 16.79 -13.33 -3.06
N VAL A 132 16.89 -12.08 -3.52
CA VAL A 132 17.87 -11.10 -3.02
C VAL A 132 17.50 -10.61 -1.61
N ALA A 133 16.20 -10.42 -1.35
CA ALA A 133 15.67 -9.91 -0.10
C ALA A 133 14.52 -10.82 0.39
N PRO A 134 14.83 -12.03 0.91
CA PRO A 134 13.81 -13.01 1.26
C PRO A 134 12.89 -12.51 2.38
N PRO A 135 11.57 -12.38 2.11
CA PRO A 135 10.57 -11.93 3.08
C PRO A 135 10.15 -13.04 4.05
N ILE A 136 11.13 -13.67 4.71
CA ILE A 136 10.89 -14.81 5.61
C ILE A 136 10.92 -14.44 7.09
N ARG A 137 11.59 -13.35 7.48
CA ARG A 137 11.74 -12.95 8.89
C ARG A 137 12.08 -11.48 9.02
N ASN A 138 11.77 -10.88 10.16
CA ASN A 138 12.39 -9.60 10.52
C ASN A 138 13.89 -9.82 10.78
N LEU A 139 14.73 -8.89 10.35
CA LEU A 139 16.18 -8.98 10.56
C LEU A 139 16.58 -8.78 12.03
N PRO A 140 17.69 -9.38 12.49
CA PRO A 140 18.32 -8.97 13.74
C PRO A 140 18.61 -7.45 13.75
N PRO A 141 18.53 -6.76 14.91
CA PRO A 141 18.46 -7.30 16.27
C PRO A 141 17.04 -7.46 16.85
N TYR A 142 15.99 -7.43 16.04
CA TYR A 142 14.62 -7.37 16.57
C TYR A 142 14.19 -8.68 17.25
N SER A 143 13.47 -8.56 18.37
CA SER A 143 13.02 -9.68 19.21
C SER A 143 11.89 -10.52 18.58
N VAL A 144 11.21 -9.99 17.55
CA VAL A 144 10.09 -10.66 16.90
C VAL A 144 10.53 -11.21 15.55
N ALA A 145 10.78 -12.52 15.48
CA ALA A 145 11.26 -13.16 14.25
C ALA A 145 10.24 -13.16 13.10
N ASN A 146 8.93 -13.22 13.41
CA ASN A 146 7.87 -13.34 12.42
C ASN A 146 7.35 -11.98 11.91
N MET A 147 6.97 -11.94 10.63
CA MET A 147 6.51 -10.72 9.94
C MET A 147 4.99 -10.46 10.07
N GLY A 148 4.26 -11.34 10.76
CA GLY A 148 2.84 -11.14 11.02
C GLY A 148 2.08 -12.42 11.34
N MET A 149 0.76 -12.33 11.40
CA MET A 149 -0.13 -13.47 11.59
C MET A 149 -0.12 -14.38 10.35
N PHE A 150 -0.06 -13.79 9.15
CA PHE A 150 0.05 -14.55 7.91
C PHE A 150 1.33 -15.39 7.86
N ASP A 151 2.50 -14.81 8.15
CA ASP A 151 3.77 -15.55 8.27
C ASP A 151 3.69 -16.66 9.33
N ARG A 152 3.12 -16.38 10.51
CA ARG A 152 2.92 -17.41 11.54
C ARG A 152 2.08 -18.59 11.04
N GLY A 153 0.97 -18.30 10.36
CA GLY A 153 0.13 -19.33 9.76
C GLY A 153 0.88 -20.12 8.69
N LEU A 154 1.60 -19.43 7.81
CA LEU A 154 2.37 -20.07 6.75
C LEU A 154 3.47 -20.99 7.30
N ARG A 155 4.18 -20.56 8.34
CA ARG A 155 5.18 -21.38 9.04
C ARG A 155 4.59 -22.67 9.60
N SER A 156 3.38 -22.60 10.15
CA SER A 156 2.69 -23.79 10.66
C SER A 156 2.32 -24.78 9.55
N LEU A 157 2.06 -24.28 8.34
CA LEU A 157 1.66 -25.12 7.20
C LEU A 157 2.86 -25.72 6.45
N THR A 158 3.93 -24.97 6.25
CA THR A 158 5.05 -25.38 5.38
C THR A 158 6.13 -26.20 6.10
N LEU A 159 5.94 -26.57 7.37
CA LEU A 159 6.85 -27.41 8.16
C LEU A 159 8.33 -26.95 8.02
N ASP A 160 8.60 -25.67 8.25
CA ASP A 160 9.93 -25.04 8.16
C ASP A 160 10.65 -25.06 6.79
N THR A 161 9.93 -25.37 5.69
CA THR A 161 10.52 -25.27 4.34
C THR A 161 10.58 -23.82 3.86
N ASP A 162 11.70 -23.14 4.09
CA ASP A 162 11.91 -21.72 3.76
C ASP A 162 11.62 -21.39 2.28
N TRP A 163 12.07 -22.21 1.34
CA TRP A 163 11.87 -21.98 -0.10
C TRP A 163 10.41 -22.03 -0.53
N LEU A 164 9.63 -22.93 0.06
CA LEU A 164 8.20 -23.02 -0.20
C LEU A 164 7.50 -21.76 0.31
N ARG A 165 7.88 -21.25 1.49
CA ARG A 165 7.36 -19.98 1.99
C ARG A 165 7.70 -18.82 1.08
N VAL A 166 8.96 -18.70 0.64
CA VAL A 166 9.38 -17.66 -0.31
C VAL A 166 8.58 -17.71 -1.60
N ALA A 167 8.34 -18.92 -2.14
CA ALA A 167 7.53 -19.09 -3.35
C ALA A 167 6.07 -18.65 -3.14
N ILE A 168 5.43 -19.06 -2.04
CA ILE A 168 4.05 -18.66 -1.71
C ILE A 168 3.95 -17.14 -1.50
N ILE A 169 4.90 -16.56 -0.75
CA ILE A 169 4.96 -15.13 -0.46
C ILE A 169 5.16 -14.34 -1.77
N GLY A 170 6.09 -14.78 -2.63
CA GLY A 170 6.32 -14.17 -3.94
C GLY A 170 5.11 -14.26 -4.86
N ALA A 171 4.44 -15.43 -4.91
CA ALA A 171 3.22 -15.62 -5.68
C ALA A 171 2.10 -14.68 -5.23
N LEU A 172 1.92 -14.50 -3.93
CA LEU A 172 0.93 -13.57 -3.37
C LEU A 172 1.33 -12.11 -3.58
N ALA A 173 2.62 -11.76 -3.52
CA ALA A 173 3.10 -10.41 -3.80
C ALA A 173 2.91 -10.00 -5.28
N LEU A 174 2.87 -10.97 -6.20
CA LEU A 174 2.57 -10.72 -7.61
C LEU A 174 1.13 -10.24 -7.84
N LEU A 175 0.17 -10.76 -7.07
CA LEU A 175 -1.26 -10.44 -7.23
C LEU A 175 -1.57 -8.94 -7.21
N PRO A 176 -1.15 -8.14 -6.21
CA PRO A 176 -1.41 -6.69 -6.21
C PRO A 176 -0.71 -5.98 -7.36
N ILE A 177 0.49 -6.42 -7.76
CA ILE A 177 1.21 -5.79 -8.89
C ILE A 177 0.42 -5.97 -10.20
N LEU A 178 -0.12 -7.17 -10.42
CA LEU A 178 -0.98 -7.45 -11.59
C LEU A 178 -2.32 -6.72 -11.49
N ARG A 179 -2.96 -6.75 -10.31
CA ARG A 179 -4.26 -6.13 -10.04
C ARG A 179 -4.25 -4.61 -10.22
N PHE A 180 -3.16 -3.95 -9.82
CA PHE A 180 -3.02 -2.50 -9.84
C PHE A 180 -2.11 -2.01 -10.98
N HIS A 181 -1.87 -2.80 -12.03
CA HIS A 181 -0.92 -2.44 -13.10
C HIS A 181 -1.29 -1.17 -13.91
N ARG A 182 -2.56 -0.73 -13.85
CA ARG A 182 -3.04 0.48 -14.53
C ARG A 182 -2.93 1.69 -13.61
N TRP A 183 -2.56 2.83 -14.19
CA TRP A 183 -2.46 4.06 -13.42
C TRP A 183 -3.79 4.42 -12.77
N SER A 184 -3.81 4.46 -11.44
CA SER A 184 -5.00 4.71 -10.61
C SER A 184 -4.58 5.21 -9.22
N VAL A 185 -5.51 5.80 -8.48
CA VAL A 185 -5.29 6.19 -7.07
C VAL A 185 -4.85 4.97 -6.25
N ALA A 186 -5.49 3.82 -6.49
CA ALA A 186 -5.17 2.56 -5.82
C ALA A 186 -3.72 2.13 -6.04
N LEU A 187 -3.19 2.21 -7.27
CA LEU A 187 -1.78 1.91 -7.55
C LEU A 187 -0.85 2.86 -6.77
N VAL A 188 -1.13 4.17 -6.77
CA VAL A 188 -0.30 5.15 -6.03
C VAL A 188 -0.34 4.86 -4.53
N LEU A 189 -1.52 4.53 -3.99
CA LEU A 189 -1.68 4.14 -2.58
C LEU A 189 -0.85 2.91 -2.23
N VAL A 190 -0.96 1.83 -3.02
CA VAL A 190 -0.19 0.60 -2.80
C VAL A 190 1.31 0.86 -2.93
N ALA A 191 1.75 1.59 -3.95
CA ALA A 191 3.16 1.87 -4.19
C ALA A 191 3.79 2.72 -3.07
N VAL A 192 3.13 3.80 -2.64
CA VAL A 192 3.63 4.65 -1.55
C VAL A 192 3.67 3.89 -0.23
N ASN A 193 2.63 3.12 0.11
CA ASN A 193 2.65 2.30 1.31
C ASN A 193 3.75 1.22 1.25
N ALA A 194 3.96 0.58 0.10
CA ALA A 194 5.03 -0.39 -0.10
C ALA A 194 6.42 0.25 0.13
N MET A 195 6.66 1.45 -0.43
CA MET A 195 7.90 2.21 -0.19
C MET A 195 8.07 2.60 1.27
N LEU A 196 7.01 3.03 1.95
CA LEU A 196 7.05 3.33 3.38
C LEU A 196 7.35 2.07 4.22
N MET A 197 6.86 0.90 3.81
CA MET A 197 7.18 -0.35 4.50
C MET A 197 8.66 -0.75 4.34
N MET A 198 9.36 -0.29 3.30
CA MET A 198 10.82 -0.44 3.23
C MET A 198 11.55 0.31 4.36
N LYS A 199 10.91 1.31 4.98
CA LYS A 199 11.42 2.05 6.15
C LYS A 199 10.91 1.51 7.48
N ALA A 200 9.91 0.63 7.46
CA ALA A 200 9.38 0.04 8.68
C ALA A 200 10.46 -0.81 9.38
N HIS A 201 10.48 -0.76 10.71
CA HIS A 201 11.50 -1.46 11.49
C HIS A 201 11.22 -2.96 11.53
N PHE A 202 9.97 -3.30 11.80
CA PHE A 202 9.41 -4.64 11.71
C PHE A 202 8.19 -4.58 10.80
N MET A 203 7.97 -5.65 10.04
CA MET A 203 6.78 -5.78 9.23
C MET A 203 5.67 -6.48 10.03
N TRP A 204 4.42 -6.03 9.83
CA TRP A 204 3.24 -6.65 10.41
C TRP A 204 2.02 -6.45 9.49
N ASP A 205 1.21 -7.50 9.31
CA ASP A 205 -0.03 -7.48 8.51
C ASP A 205 -0.96 -6.29 8.83
N LYS A 206 -1.01 -5.86 10.10
CA LYS A 206 -1.86 -4.74 10.53
C LYS A 206 -1.53 -3.42 9.83
N TYR A 207 -0.32 -3.27 9.28
CA TYR A 207 0.07 -2.08 8.52
C TYR A 207 -0.64 -2.01 7.17
N ALA A 208 -1.06 -3.14 6.61
CA ALA A 208 -1.87 -3.19 5.39
C ALA A 208 -3.35 -2.87 5.64
N MET A 209 -3.89 -3.11 6.84
CA MET A 209 -5.33 -3.03 7.12
C MET A 209 -5.98 -1.68 6.79
N PRO A 210 -5.40 -0.52 7.19
CA PRO A 210 -5.99 0.77 6.82
C PRO A 210 -6.04 0.96 5.30
N LEU A 211 -5.03 0.49 4.57
CA LEU A 211 -5.03 0.54 3.11
C LEU A 211 -6.09 -0.38 2.51
N ILE A 212 -6.23 -1.60 3.02
CA ILE A 212 -7.24 -2.56 2.56
C ILE A 212 -8.65 -1.97 2.66
N ILE A 213 -8.98 -1.31 3.78
CA ILE A 213 -10.27 -0.63 3.96
C ILE A 213 -10.47 0.46 2.90
N VAL A 214 -9.44 1.28 2.66
CA VAL A 214 -9.50 2.33 1.63
C VAL A 214 -9.65 1.73 0.23
N LEU A 215 -8.97 0.63 -0.07
CA LEU A 215 -9.08 -0.05 -1.37
C LEU A 215 -10.51 -0.59 -1.58
N TRP A 216 -11.11 -1.20 -0.56
CA TRP A 216 -12.52 -1.64 -0.63
C TRP A 216 -13.48 -0.48 -0.84
N PHE A 217 -13.25 0.65 -0.16
CA PHE A 217 -14.06 1.85 -0.36
C PHE A 217 -13.95 2.40 -1.78
N LEU A 218 -12.73 2.48 -2.34
CA LEU A 218 -12.50 2.90 -3.72
C LEU A 218 -13.13 1.94 -4.74
N ALA A 219 -13.10 0.64 -4.48
CA ALA A 219 -13.75 -0.36 -5.32
C ALA A 219 -15.28 -0.15 -5.34
N ALA A 220 -15.89 0.01 -4.17
CA ALA A 220 -17.33 0.25 -4.04
C ALA A 220 -17.79 1.55 -4.73
N ASP A 221 -17.05 2.64 -4.56
CA ASP A 221 -17.33 3.93 -5.20
C ASP A 221 -17.26 3.83 -6.74
N THR A 222 -16.29 3.08 -7.27
CA THR A 222 -16.15 2.88 -8.72
C THR A 222 -17.34 2.12 -9.31
N ASP A 223 -17.85 1.11 -8.59
CA ASP A 223 -19.00 0.33 -9.05
C ASP A 223 -20.31 1.14 -8.96
N GLU A 224 -20.48 2.01 -7.95
CA GLU A 224 -21.65 2.91 -7.83
C GLU A 224 -21.72 3.92 -8.98
N HIS A 225 -20.58 4.54 -9.33
CA HIS A 225 -20.52 5.45 -10.47
C HIS A 225 -20.81 4.72 -11.79
N ALA A 226 -20.26 3.52 -11.98
CA ALA A 226 -20.51 2.72 -13.17
C ALA A 226 -22.00 2.32 -13.30
N ALA A 227 -22.66 1.99 -12.19
CA ALA A 227 -24.09 1.69 -12.17
C ALA A 227 -24.95 2.93 -12.49
N THR A 228 -24.57 4.09 -11.95
CA THR A 228 -25.27 5.36 -12.19
C THR A 228 -25.16 5.80 -13.65
N ASP A 229 -23.97 5.68 -14.25
CA ASP A 229 -23.74 6.01 -15.66
C ASP A 229 -24.52 5.07 -16.59
N ALA A 230 -24.63 3.78 -16.24
CA ALA A 230 -25.41 2.80 -17.02
C ALA A 230 -26.93 3.03 -16.92
N ALA A 231 -27.42 3.59 -15.81
CA ALA A 231 -28.83 3.91 -15.60
C ALA A 231 -29.25 5.24 -16.26
N ARG A 232 -28.29 6.09 -16.67
CA ARG A 232 -28.59 7.34 -17.35
C ARG A 232 -29.16 7.01 -18.74
N PRO A 233 -30.39 7.44 -19.08
CA PRO A 233 -30.93 7.20 -20.41
C PRO A 233 -29.94 7.77 -21.43
N PRO A 234 -29.69 7.09 -22.56
CA PRO A 234 -28.82 7.63 -23.60
C PRO A 234 -29.40 8.99 -23.95
N ASP A 235 -28.65 10.07 -23.67
CA ASP A 235 -29.11 11.43 -23.88
C ASP A 235 -29.73 11.48 -25.27
N GLY A 236 -31.06 11.58 -25.29
CA GLY A 236 -31.80 11.68 -26.52
C GLY A 236 -31.17 12.86 -27.22
N ARG A 237 -30.53 12.62 -28.37
CA ARG A 237 -30.39 13.62 -29.41
C ARG A 237 -31.82 13.96 -29.85
N ALA A 238 -32.54 14.65 -28.98
CA ALA A 238 -33.78 15.31 -29.22
C ALA A 238 -33.41 16.55 -30.01
N GLY A 239 -33.70 16.50 -31.31
CA GLY A 239 -33.99 17.66 -32.15
C GLY A 239 -32.95 18.77 -32.14
N GLN A 240 -31.91 18.61 -32.95
CA GLN A 240 -31.50 19.74 -33.79
C GLN A 240 -31.95 19.41 -35.21
N VAL A 241 -33.19 19.82 -35.49
CA VAL A 241 -33.75 20.00 -36.84
C VAL A 241 -33.42 21.42 -37.25
#